data_AF-A0A9J7A2S4-F1
#
_entry.id   AF-A0A9J7A2S4-F1
#
_cell.length_a   1.000
_cell.length_b   1.000
_cell.length_c   1.000
_cell.angle_alpha   90.00
_cell.angle_beta   90.00
_cell.angle_gamma   90.00
#
_symmetry.space_group_name_H-M   'P 1'
#
loop_
_entity.id
_entity.type
_entity.pdbx_description
1 polymer ?
#
loop_
_entity_poly.entity_id
_entity_poly.type
_entity_poly.pdbx_seq_one_letter_code
_entity_poly.pdbx_strand_id
1 'polypeptide(L)'
;MSFCPRQRGFTLIEIMIVVMIIGLSAGMATLAFAPDDTSRLEQAADKFMLQAEFVAEQTTLTGEVIGLFVSPSQSREGEQWCYQWRRFRNSSWQPVSDFLEDQCLNPQMSLEMIVEGEPYEYDERETTPQPVLIYYPSGEATRLELALFTRFESDEVQRITVDMMGDVVWENREQELAELENDW
;
A
#
# COMPACT_ATOMS: atom_id res chain seq x y z
N MET A 1 -5.42 -69.14 31.92
CA MET A 1 -6.24 -68.88 30.71
C MET A 1 -5.95 -67.46 30.26
N SER A 2 -5.21 -67.28 29.18
CA SER A 2 -4.82 -65.97 28.66
C SER A 2 -5.96 -65.38 27.82
N PHE A 3 -6.46 -64.22 28.19
CA PHE A 3 -7.41 -63.46 27.37
C PHE A 3 -6.64 -62.68 26.31
N CYS A 4 -6.90 -62.97 25.03
CA CYS A 4 -6.39 -62.18 23.91
C CYS A 4 -7.30 -60.95 23.74
N PRO A 5 -6.77 -59.71 23.79
CA PRO A 5 -7.59 -58.52 23.58
C PRO A 5 -8.05 -58.45 22.12
N ARG A 6 -9.37 -58.32 21.93
CA ARG A 6 -10.02 -58.21 20.62
C ARG A 6 -9.59 -56.88 19.98
N GLN A 7 -8.72 -56.93 18.97
CA GLN A 7 -8.35 -55.76 18.18
C GLN A 7 -9.63 -55.20 17.54
N ARG A 8 -10.04 -54.01 17.97
CA ARG A 8 -11.07 -53.22 17.30
C ARG A 8 -10.41 -52.58 16.08
N GLY A 9 -10.57 -53.23 14.92
CA GLY A 9 -10.17 -52.66 13.64
C GLY A 9 -11.02 -51.43 13.32
N PHE A 10 -10.37 -50.40 12.79
CA PHE A 10 -11.01 -49.19 12.30
C PHE A 10 -12.09 -49.52 11.28
N THR A 11 -13.24 -48.88 11.41
CA THR A 11 -14.33 -49.04 10.45
C THR A 11 -14.07 -48.18 9.21
N LEU A 12 -14.54 -48.63 8.05
CA LEU A 12 -14.37 -47.87 6.81
C LEU A 12 -15.03 -46.48 6.90
N ILE A 13 -16.15 -46.38 7.62
CA ILE A 13 -16.85 -45.12 7.87
C ILE A 13 -16.01 -44.13 8.70
N GLU A 14 -15.17 -44.62 9.63
CA GLU A 14 -14.31 -43.78 10.47
C GLU A 14 -13.22 -43.10 9.64
N ILE A 15 -12.60 -43.84 8.71
CA ILE A 15 -11.64 -43.26 7.77
C ILE A 15 -12.32 -42.25 6.82
N MET A 16 -13.55 -42.54 6.36
CA MET A 16 -14.29 -41.59 5.52
C MET A 16 -14.60 -40.27 6.26
N ILE A 17 -15.02 -40.35 7.52
CA ILE A 17 -15.32 -39.16 8.33
C ILE A 17 -14.03 -38.36 8.59
N VAL A 18 -12.93 -39.04 8.91
CA VAL A 18 -11.63 -38.37 9.14
C VAL A 18 -11.17 -37.63 7.89
N VAL A 19 -11.21 -38.27 6.72
CA VAL A 19 -10.83 -37.62 5.45
C VAL A 19 -11.77 -36.47 5.10
N MET A 20 -13.07 -36.60 5.36
CA MET A 20 -14.04 -35.52 5.19
C MET A 20 -13.73 -34.33 6.11
N ILE A 21 -13.48 -34.56 7.40
CA ILE A 21 -13.15 -33.50 8.36
C ILE A 21 -11.84 -32.82 7.97
N ILE A 22 -10.81 -33.58 7.58
CA ILE A 22 -9.54 -33.01 7.11
C ILE A 22 -9.76 -32.17 5.83
N GLY A 23 -10.56 -32.66 4.88
CA GLY A 23 -10.90 -31.92 3.66
C GLY A 23 -11.66 -30.62 3.92
N LEU A 24 -12.64 -30.65 4.82
CA LEU A 24 -13.39 -29.46 5.24
C LEU A 24 -12.50 -28.48 6.01
N SER A 25 -11.65 -28.99 6.91
CA SER A 25 -10.72 -28.17 7.70
C SER A 25 -9.68 -27.51 6.81
N ALA A 26 -9.14 -28.23 5.82
CA ALA A 26 -8.19 -27.70 4.85
C ALA A 26 -8.82 -26.61 3.97
N GLY A 27 -10.08 -26.79 3.53
CA GLY A 27 -10.80 -25.77 2.77
C GLY A 27 -11.12 -24.50 3.58
N MET A 28 -11.38 -24.62 4.88
CA MET A 28 -11.63 -23.47 5.75
C MET A 28 -10.33 -22.71 6.08
N ALA A 29 -9.21 -23.42 6.24
CA ALA A 29 -7.91 -22.82 6.52
C ALA A 29 -7.47 -21.85 5.42
N THR A 30 -7.75 -22.12 4.15
CA THR A 30 -7.34 -21.23 3.04
C THR A 30 -8.10 -19.90 3.01
N LEU A 31 -9.33 -19.85 3.56
CA LEU A 31 -10.12 -18.62 3.63
C LEU A 31 -9.67 -17.71 4.80
N ALA A 32 -9.10 -18.29 5.86
CA ALA A 32 -8.62 -17.55 7.03
C ALA A 32 -7.27 -16.83 6.80
N PHE A 33 -6.58 -17.08 5.69
CA PHE A 33 -5.31 -16.43 5.32
C PHE A 33 -5.47 -15.39 4.21
N ALA A 34 -6.69 -14.99 3.84
CA ALA A 34 -6.86 -13.76 3.07
C ALA A 34 -6.30 -12.61 3.94
N PRO A 35 -5.25 -11.90 3.50
CA PRO A 35 -4.76 -10.75 4.24
C PRO A 35 -5.92 -9.77 4.36
N ASP A 36 -6.22 -9.34 5.58
CA ASP A 36 -7.26 -8.35 5.85
C ASP A 36 -6.97 -7.10 5.00
N ASP A 37 -7.97 -6.58 4.30
CA ASP A 37 -7.76 -5.49 3.34
C ASP A 37 -7.20 -4.23 4.03
N THR A 38 -7.57 -4.04 5.30
CA THR A 38 -7.03 -3.06 6.27
C THR A 38 -5.50 -3.11 6.34
N SER A 39 -4.95 -4.30 6.62
CA SER A 39 -3.51 -4.54 6.73
C SER A 39 -2.77 -4.23 5.43
N ARG A 40 -3.43 -4.36 4.28
CA ARG A 40 -2.83 -4.07 2.97
C ARG A 40 -2.83 -2.57 2.69
N LEU A 41 -3.88 -1.84 3.09
CA LEU A 41 -3.92 -0.38 3.01
C LEU A 41 -2.83 0.23 3.88
N GLU A 42 -2.69 -0.23 5.13
CA GLU A 42 -1.63 0.21 6.03
C GLU A 42 -0.23 -0.06 5.45
N GLN A 43 0.00 -1.26 4.91
CA GLN A 43 1.29 -1.60 4.27
C GLN A 43 1.59 -0.70 3.07
N ALA A 44 0.57 -0.35 2.27
CA ALA A 44 0.73 0.55 1.14
C ALA A 44 1.07 1.99 1.60
N ALA A 45 0.38 2.46 2.63
CA ALA A 45 0.62 3.76 3.25
C ALA A 45 2.03 3.84 3.87
N ASP A 46 2.40 2.85 4.70
CA ASP A 46 3.71 2.77 5.35
C ASP A 46 4.86 2.74 4.32
N LYS A 47 4.70 1.96 3.25
CA LYS A 47 5.67 1.92 2.16
C LYS A 47 5.81 3.27 1.45
N PHE A 48 4.71 3.97 1.21
CA PHE A 48 4.74 5.30 0.61
C PHE A 48 5.47 6.30 1.52
N MET A 49 5.13 6.33 2.81
CA MET A 49 5.78 7.18 3.82
C MET A 49 7.29 7.00 3.81
N LEU A 50 7.76 5.75 3.91
CA LEU A 50 9.19 5.42 3.91
C LEU A 50 9.90 5.89 2.63
N GLN A 51 9.24 5.76 1.47
CA GLN A 51 9.82 6.22 0.21
C GLN A 51 9.82 7.76 0.11
N ALA A 52 8.76 8.42 0.57
CA ALA A 52 8.65 9.87 0.55
C ALA A 52 9.72 10.52 1.46
N GLU A 53 9.87 10.02 2.69
CA GLU A 53 10.93 10.45 3.63
C GLU A 53 12.33 10.23 3.03
N PHE A 54 12.58 9.02 2.52
CA PHE A 54 13.86 8.70 1.88
C PHE A 54 14.16 9.65 0.71
N VAL A 55 13.17 9.92 -0.14
CA VAL A 55 13.33 10.82 -1.29
C VAL A 55 13.59 12.26 -0.85
N ALA A 56 12.87 12.76 0.15
CA ALA A 56 13.08 14.10 0.70
C ALA A 56 14.52 14.28 1.21
N GLU A 57 15.04 13.29 1.95
CA GLU A 57 16.44 13.26 2.39
C GLU A 57 17.41 13.22 1.20
N GLN A 58 17.16 12.34 0.22
CA GLN A 58 18.01 12.21 -0.96
C GLN A 58 18.08 13.51 -1.76
N THR A 59 16.97 14.20 -1.93
CA THR A 59 16.93 15.50 -2.62
C THR A 59 17.81 16.53 -1.92
N THR A 60 17.75 16.61 -0.59
CA THR A 60 18.59 17.51 0.21
C THR A 60 20.07 17.13 0.12
N LEU A 61 20.39 15.83 0.16
CA LEU A 61 21.77 15.32 0.13
C LEU A 61 22.43 15.45 -1.24
N THR A 62 21.69 15.22 -2.32
CA THR A 62 22.22 15.18 -3.68
C THR A 62 22.14 16.53 -4.40
N GLY A 63 21.28 17.43 -3.93
CA GLY A 63 20.96 18.67 -4.62
C GLY A 63 20.09 18.46 -5.87
N GLU A 64 19.53 17.26 -6.06
CA GLU A 64 18.68 16.95 -7.21
C GLU A 64 17.18 17.11 -6.84
N VAL A 65 16.42 17.77 -7.71
CA VAL A 65 14.96 17.81 -7.58
C VAL A 65 14.40 16.43 -7.89
N ILE A 66 13.52 15.91 -7.03
CA ILE A 66 12.87 14.61 -7.24
C ILE A 66 11.35 14.81 -7.22
N GLY A 67 10.66 14.19 -8.18
CA GLY A 67 9.21 14.25 -8.31
C GLY A 67 8.55 12.88 -8.29
N LEU A 68 7.36 12.82 -7.72
CA LEU A 68 6.45 11.67 -7.75
C LEU A 68 5.52 11.78 -8.95
N PHE A 69 5.46 10.75 -9.77
CA PHE A 69 4.52 10.65 -10.89
C PHE A 69 3.55 9.52 -10.61
N VAL A 70 2.27 9.75 -10.88
CA VAL A 70 1.19 8.79 -10.64
C VAL A 70 0.40 8.61 -11.92
N SER A 71 0.14 7.35 -12.29
CA SER A 71 -0.58 7.01 -13.51
C SER A 71 -1.35 5.70 -13.34
N PRO A 72 -2.52 5.56 -13.98
CA PRO A 72 -3.20 4.28 -14.06
C PRO A 72 -2.40 3.30 -14.92
N SER A 73 -2.51 2.01 -14.60
CA SER A 73 -1.88 0.90 -15.30
C SER A 73 -2.81 -0.30 -15.31
N GLN A 74 -2.67 -1.15 -16.33
CA GLN A 74 -3.49 -2.36 -16.46
C GLN A 74 -2.81 -3.57 -15.83
N SER A 75 -3.49 -4.19 -14.86
CA SER A 75 -3.14 -5.50 -14.30
C SER A 75 -3.95 -6.63 -14.97
N ARG A 76 -3.59 -7.87 -14.67
CA ARG A 76 -4.42 -9.04 -15.01
C ARG A 76 -5.78 -9.03 -14.32
N GLU A 77 -5.88 -8.38 -13.17
CA GLU A 77 -7.06 -8.35 -12.31
C GLU A 77 -7.90 -7.08 -12.48
N GLY A 78 -7.42 -6.11 -13.27
CA GLY A 78 -8.12 -4.85 -13.54
C GLY A 78 -7.19 -3.63 -13.56
N GLU A 79 -7.78 -2.45 -13.65
CA GLU A 79 -7.05 -1.19 -13.59
C GLU A 79 -6.54 -0.93 -12.16
N GLN A 80 -5.29 -0.50 -12.05
CA GLN A 80 -4.62 -0.16 -10.79
C GLN A 80 -3.85 1.15 -10.94
N TRP A 81 -3.66 1.86 -9.84
CA TRP A 81 -2.79 3.04 -9.81
C TRP A 81 -1.34 2.63 -9.55
N CYS A 82 -0.41 3.20 -10.29
CA CYS A 82 1.02 3.05 -10.04
C CYS A 82 1.67 4.41 -9.86
N TYR A 83 2.74 4.45 -9.07
CA TYR A 83 3.55 5.62 -8.84
C TYR A 83 5.03 5.33 -8.98
N GLN A 84 5.78 6.36 -9.35
CA GLN A 84 7.20 6.28 -9.65
C GLN A 84 7.89 7.58 -9.24
N TRP A 85 9.07 7.47 -8.66
CA TRP A 85 9.89 8.63 -8.32
C TRP A 85 10.94 8.85 -9.40
N ARG A 86 11.07 10.09 -9.87
CA ARG A 86 12.03 10.47 -10.89
C ARG A 86 12.80 11.70 -10.44
N ARG A 87 14.11 11.71 -10.66
CA ARG A 87 14.96 12.89 -10.46
C ARG A 87 15.01 13.73 -11.73
N PHE A 88 15.12 15.04 -11.58
CA PHE A 88 15.29 15.96 -12.69
C PHE A 88 16.78 16.23 -12.93
N ARG A 89 17.31 15.78 -14.06
CA ARG A 89 18.71 15.97 -14.46
C ARG A 89 18.80 16.14 -15.97
N ASN A 90 19.66 17.05 -16.44
CA ASN A 90 19.88 17.30 -17.88
C ASN A 90 18.57 17.62 -18.64
N SER A 91 17.69 18.39 -18.00
CA SER A 91 16.38 18.77 -18.55
C SER A 91 15.45 17.59 -18.83
N SER A 92 15.62 16.46 -18.14
CA SER A 92 14.74 15.31 -18.24
C SER A 92 14.52 14.62 -16.88
N TRP A 93 13.36 13.98 -16.76
CA TRP A 93 13.03 13.12 -15.63
C TRP A 93 13.64 11.73 -15.85
N GLN A 94 14.40 11.25 -14.86
CA GLN A 94 15.15 10.01 -14.92
C GLN A 94 14.91 9.19 -13.64
N PRO A 95 15.08 7.85 -13.65
CA PRO A 95 15.04 7.07 -12.42
C PRO A 95 15.99 7.64 -11.34
N VAL A 96 15.51 7.69 -10.09
CA VAL A 96 16.31 8.11 -8.93
C VAL A 96 17.43 7.10 -8.68
N SER A 97 17.08 5.82 -8.57
CA SER A 97 18.01 4.69 -8.45
C SER A 97 17.36 3.40 -8.95
N ASP A 98 18.16 2.36 -9.17
CA ASP A 98 17.66 1.02 -9.54
C ASP A 98 16.94 0.31 -8.38
N PHE A 99 17.11 0.78 -7.14
CA PHE A 99 16.47 0.21 -5.95
C PHE A 99 15.08 0.79 -5.66
N LEU A 100 14.78 1.92 -6.27
CA LEU A 100 13.51 2.63 -6.06
C LEU A 100 12.58 2.32 -7.23
N GLU A 101 12.11 1.08 -7.22
CA GLU A 101 11.26 0.51 -8.27
C GLU A 101 9.89 1.18 -8.32
N ASP A 102 9.29 1.20 -9.52
CA ASP A 102 7.92 1.63 -9.74
C ASP A 102 6.96 0.79 -8.86
N GLN A 103 6.04 1.45 -8.17
CA GLN A 103 5.12 0.81 -7.24
C GLN A 103 3.71 0.82 -7.81
N CYS A 104 3.03 -0.31 -7.76
CA CYS A 104 1.62 -0.41 -8.14
C CYS A 104 0.79 -0.81 -6.93
N LEU A 105 -0.29 -0.07 -6.71
CA LEU A 105 -1.29 -0.39 -5.70
C LEU A 105 -2.06 -1.65 -6.12
N ASN A 106 -2.64 -2.34 -5.15
CA ASN A 106 -3.52 -3.46 -5.46
C ASN A 106 -4.73 -2.95 -6.32
N PRO A 107 -5.21 -3.70 -7.33
CA PRO A 107 -6.39 -3.32 -8.12
C PRO A 107 -7.69 -3.12 -7.32
N GLN A 108 -7.77 -3.64 -6.10
CA GLN A 108 -8.90 -3.42 -5.18
C GLN A 108 -8.80 -2.06 -4.47
N MET A 109 -7.62 -1.43 -4.47
CA MET A 109 -7.37 -0.12 -3.87
C MET A 109 -7.70 1.01 -4.86
N SER A 110 -8.11 2.12 -4.30
CA SER A 110 -8.27 3.40 -4.97
C SER A 110 -7.33 4.43 -4.35
N LEU A 111 -7.02 5.44 -5.15
CA LEU A 111 -6.15 6.54 -4.78
C LEU A 111 -6.84 7.84 -5.18
N GLU A 112 -7.07 8.71 -4.22
CA GLU A 112 -7.48 10.09 -4.44
C GLU A 112 -6.36 11.03 -3.97
N MET A 113 -6.17 12.14 -4.67
CA MET A 113 -5.12 13.10 -4.38
C MET A 113 -5.63 14.53 -4.50
N ILE A 114 -5.16 15.39 -3.61
CA ILE A 114 -5.30 16.84 -3.69
C ILE A 114 -3.90 17.42 -3.78
N VAL A 115 -3.61 18.09 -4.88
CA VAL A 115 -2.29 18.70 -5.17
C VAL A 115 -2.45 20.20 -5.09
N GLU A 116 -1.65 20.85 -4.24
CA GLU A 116 -1.70 22.31 -4.04
C GLU A 116 -3.13 22.82 -3.69
N GLY A 117 -3.93 21.99 -3.01
CA GLY A 117 -5.30 22.32 -2.60
C GLY A 117 -6.37 22.05 -3.65
N GLU A 118 -6.01 21.55 -4.84
CA GLU A 118 -6.95 21.20 -5.91
C GLU A 118 -7.02 19.68 -6.11
N PRO A 119 -8.22 19.09 -6.29
CA PRO A 119 -8.34 17.67 -6.63
C PRO A 119 -7.55 17.35 -7.90
N TYR A 120 -6.70 16.33 -7.83
CA TYR A 120 -5.92 15.87 -8.97
C TYR A 120 -6.70 14.86 -9.80
N GLU A 121 -6.81 15.15 -11.10
CA GLU A 121 -7.34 14.23 -12.10
C GLU A 121 -6.25 13.89 -13.11
N TYR A 122 -6.06 12.59 -13.36
CA TYR A 122 -5.12 12.14 -14.37
C TYR A 122 -5.69 12.38 -15.78
N ASP A 123 -5.00 13.16 -16.61
CA ASP A 123 -5.37 13.35 -18.02
C ASP A 123 -4.53 12.45 -18.94
N GLU A 124 -5.15 11.39 -19.48
CA GLU A 124 -4.54 10.48 -20.44
C GLU A 124 -4.03 11.17 -21.72
N ARG A 125 -4.50 12.39 -22.02
CA ARG A 125 -4.08 13.14 -23.22
C ARG A 125 -2.75 13.85 -23.04
N GLU A 126 -2.28 14.04 -21.80
CA GLU A 126 -0.98 14.66 -21.56
C GLU A 126 0.14 13.74 -22.07
N THR A 127 0.94 14.25 -22.99
CA THR A 127 2.09 13.50 -23.56
C THR A 127 3.25 13.39 -22.55
N THR A 128 3.25 14.23 -21.52
CA THR A 128 4.23 14.22 -20.44
C THR A 128 3.48 14.41 -19.13
N PRO A 129 3.26 13.32 -18.35
CA PRO A 129 2.58 13.45 -17.07
C PRO A 129 3.39 14.37 -16.16
N GLN A 130 2.71 15.23 -15.41
CA GLN A 130 3.33 16.12 -14.46
C GLN A 130 3.52 15.42 -13.10
N PRO A 131 4.57 15.77 -12.34
CA PRO A 131 4.72 15.25 -10.99
C PRO A 131 3.62 15.81 -10.08
N VAL A 132 3.01 14.94 -9.28
CA VAL A 132 1.98 15.32 -8.29
C VAL A 132 2.58 15.82 -6.97
N LEU A 133 3.85 15.50 -6.74
CA LEU A 133 4.64 15.96 -5.60
C LEU A 133 6.07 16.19 -6.09
N ILE A 134 6.67 17.31 -5.70
CA ILE A 134 8.07 17.63 -5.98
C ILE A 134 8.75 17.94 -4.64
N TYR A 135 9.90 17.31 -4.38
CA TYR A 135 10.83 17.73 -3.35
C TYR A 135 11.94 18.58 -3.97
N TYR A 136 12.22 19.71 -3.33
CA TYR A 136 13.29 20.63 -3.71
C TYR A 136 14.50 20.50 -2.78
N PRO A 137 15.73 20.72 -3.26
CA PRO A 137 16.94 20.68 -2.42
C PRO A 137 16.97 21.67 -1.25
N SER A 138 16.07 22.66 -1.25
CA SER A 138 15.86 23.59 -0.15
C SER A 138 15.20 22.94 1.08
N GLY A 139 14.63 21.73 0.92
CA GLY A 139 13.74 21.10 1.89
C GLY A 139 12.26 21.38 1.61
N GLU A 140 11.94 22.32 0.72
CA GLU A 140 10.55 22.61 0.36
C GLU A 140 9.94 21.47 -0.47
N ALA A 141 8.61 21.34 -0.39
CA ALA A 141 7.86 20.40 -1.21
C ALA A 141 6.55 20.98 -1.75
N THR A 142 6.02 20.35 -2.80
CA THR A 142 4.62 20.55 -3.22
C THR A 142 3.69 20.01 -2.15
N ARG A 143 2.63 20.76 -1.82
CA ARG A 143 1.60 20.27 -0.91
C ARG A 143 0.81 19.14 -1.58
N LEU A 144 0.77 17.98 -0.94
CA LEU A 144 0.02 16.82 -1.41
C LEU A 144 -0.81 16.25 -0.25
N GLU A 145 -2.09 15.99 -0.50
CA GLU A 145 -2.92 15.15 0.37
C GLU A 145 -3.31 13.91 -0.42
N LEU A 146 -3.09 12.74 0.17
CA LEU A 146 -3.25 11.44 -0.46
C LEU A 146 -4.20 10.59 0.39
N ALA A 147 -5.23 10.04 -0.24
CA ALA A 147 -6.19 9.14 0.40
C ALA A 147 -6.19 7.78 -0.30
N LEU A 148 -5.84 6.74 0.46
CA LEU A 148 -5.89 5.34 0.05
C LEU A 148 -7.06 4.65 0.72
N PHE A 149 -7.85 3.92 -0.05
CA PHE A 149 -9.00 3.18 0.45
C PHE A 149 -9.31 2.02 -0.49
N THR A 150 -10.12 1.06 -0.05
CA THR A 150 -10.57 0.00 -0.97
C THR A 150 -11.80 0.45 -1.76
N ARG A 151 -11.88 0.02 -3.03
CA ARG A 151 -12.99 0.38 -3.94
C ARG A 151 -14.37 -0.12 -3.48
N PHE A 152 -14.40 -1.20 -2.69
CA PHE A 152 -15.64 -1.90 -2.32
C PHE A 152 -15.99 -1.76 -0.83
N GLU A 153 -15.02 -1.38 0.00
CA GLU A 153 -15.16 -1.20 1.45
C GLU A 153 -14.45 0.10 1.84
N SER A 154 -15.23 1.18 1.96
CA SER A 154 -14.70 2.55 2.12
C SER A 154 -14.67 3.04 3.57
N ASP A 155 -14.93 2.17 4.55
CA ASP A 155 -14.99 2.59 5.96
C ASP A 155 -13.59 2.86 6.52
N GLU A 156 -12.55 2.30 5.89
CA GLU A 156 -11.16 2.57 6.23
C GLU A 156 -10.46 3.35 5.12
N VAL A 157 -9.94 4.52 5.49
CA VAL A 157 -9.21 5.42 4.59
C VAL A 157 -7.90 5.79 5.26
N GLN A 158 -6.78 5.48 4.60
CA GLN A 158 -5.45 5.88 5.04
C GLN A 158 -5.09 7.22 4.36
N ARG A 159 -4.94 8.27 5.17
CA ARG A 159 -4.65 9.64 4.76
C ARG A 159 -3.21 10.00 5.08
N ILE A 160 -2.50 10.42 4.04
CA ILE A 160 -1.11 10.87 4.12
C ILE A 160 -1.07 12.30 3.58
N THR A 161 -0.37 13.17 4.28
CA THR A 161 -0.16 14.55 3.87
C THR A 161 1.33 14.84 3.73
N VAL A 162 1.68 15.63 2.73
CA VAL A 162 3.00 16.24 2.57
C VAL A 162 2.79 17.74 2.56
N ASP A 163 3.41 18.44 3.50
CA ASP A 163 3.30 19.88 3.58
C ASP A 163 4.38 20.61 2.75
N MET A 164 4.35 21.94 2.75
CA MET A 164 5.32 22.73 1.97
C MET A 164 6.73 22.70 2.55
N MET A 165 6.90 22.23 3.79
CA MET A 165 8.18 22.03 4.46
C MET A 165 8.79 20.67 4.12
N GLY A 166 8.08 19.83 3.34
CA GLY A 166 8.49 18.48 3.01
C GLY A 166 8.25 17.46 4.12
N ASP A 167 7.54 17.85 5.19
CA ASP A 167 7.18 16.93 6.26
C ASP A 167 6.04 16.03 5.78
N VAL A 168 6.21 14.73 5.99
CA VAL A 168 5.24 13.69 5.60
C VAL A 168 4.56 13.19 6.85
N VAL A 169 3.23 13.23 6.90
CA VAL A 169 2.43 12.84 8.06
C VAL A 169 1.34 11.85 7.67
N TRP A 170 1.21 10.77 8.45
CA TRP A 170 0.09 9.84 8.34
C TRP A 170 -0.98 10.20 9.37
N GLU A 171 -2.06 10.84 8.92
CA GLU A 171 -3.06 11.45 9.80
C GLU A 171 -3.79 10.43 10.68
N ASN A 172 -4.18 9.28 10.13
CA ASN A 172 -4.88 8.25 10.89
C ASN A 172 -4.05 7.76 12.09
N ARG A 173 -2.76 7.53 11.87
CA ARG A 173 -1.84 7.04 12.90
C ARG A 173 -1.60 8.08 13.99
N GLU A 174 -1.50 9.36 13.65
CA GLU A 174 -1.39 10.43 14.65
C GLU A 174 -2.66 10.59 15.49
N GLN A 175 -3.84 10.48 14.86
CA GLN A 175 -5.13 10.57 15.57
C GLN A 175 -5.27 9.43 16.59
N GLU A 176 -4.94 8.19 16.20
CA GLU A 176 -4.94 7.05 17.12
C GLU A 176 -3.99 7.26 18.32
N LEU A 177 -2.78 7.75 18.07
CA LEU A 177 -1.81 8.05 19.14
C LEU A 177 -2.33 9.14 20.08
N ALA A 178 -2.93 10.21 19.54
CA ALA A 178 -3.50 11.29 20.34
C ALA A 178 -4.70 10.84 21.18
N GLU A 179 -5.53 9.92 20.67
CA GLU A 179 -6.63 9.33 21.44
C GLU A 179 -6.12 8.48 22.61
N LEU A 180 -5.06 7.69 22.38
CA LEU A 180 -4.42 6.90 23.44
C LEU A 180 -3.78 7.76 24.53
N GLU A 181 -3.23 8.93 24.19
CA GLU A 181 -2.65 9.87 25.16
C GLU A 181 -3.72 10.57 26.01
N ASN A 182 -4.93 10.79 25.47
CA ASN A 182 -6.03 11.44 26.18
C ASN A 182 -6.81 10.51 27.13
N ASP A 183 -6.56 9.20 27.09
CA ASP A 183 -7.23 8.18 27.93
C ASP A 183 -6.48 7.87 29.25
N TRP A 184 -5.43 8.63 29.59
CA TRP A 184 -4.65 8.57 30.84
C TRP A 184 -4.71 9.86 31.66
#